data_AF-A0A938GQA7-F1
#
_entry.id   AF-A0A938GQA7-F1
#
_cell.length_a   1.000
_cell.length_b   1.000
_cell.length_c   1.000
_cell.angle_alpha   90.00
_cell.angle_beta   90.00
_cell.angle_gamma   90.00
#
_symmetry.space_group_name_H-M   'P 1'
#
loop_
_entity.id
_entity.type
_entity.pdbx_description
1 polymer ?
#
loop_
_entity_poly.entity_id
_entity_poly.type
_entity_poly.pdbx_seq_one_letter_code
_entity_poly.pdbx_strand_id
1 'polypeptide(L)'
;NEAHRIEAIQPLKALESFEEALATRPKLILDGVFGIGLNRALDADWIRLFTRINESGIPLLAIDTPSGLHSQTGEPMGAALRATVTLMLGAPKDGLLKASARPFVGRLELASNLGLIDCPFESPTRWTSALDFRTFPPPREPESHKGTYGRLAIVAGSIGYHGAAVLACRGAQRAQPGLITLHSSSSAFPLAASQLQAVMARPIQAAPEIDPDSSCVLVGPGLAGSDVPTSLPDWLARVWREESKVVVVDASALDWIPEGPAPGERRVMTPHPGEAARLLGVSVQAVQSDRPAALRALSKKFGNCWVVLKGNLTLVGRSDGEIHVNPSGNPHLAQAGAGDLLAGWLSGLLAQPRLAGDPGQTIRYAVWKHGAVADDLQRHRPHWIIEDLAAWTEFPQEKPKLSFLPQE
;
A
#
# COMPACT_ATOMS: atom_id res chain seq x y z
N ASN A 1 -7.44 -7.65 34.47
CA ASN A 1 -7.29 -6.36 33.76
C ASN A 1 -7.43 -5.24 34.77
N GLU A 2 -6.36 -4.96 35.48
CA GLU A 2 -6.27 -3.81 36.38
C GLU A 2 -5.74 -2.63 35.55
N ALA A 3 -6.35 -1.46 35.70
CA ALA A 3 -5.94 -0.25 34.98
C ALA A 3 -5.42 0.76 36.01
N HIS A 4 -4.17 1.18 35.85
CA HIS A 4 -3.57 2.22 36.68
C HIS A 4 -3.67 3.55 35.95
N ARG A 5 -4.46 4.48 36.49
CA ARG A 5 -4.58 5.84 35.95
C ARG A 5 -3.51 6.73 36.58
N ILE A 6 -2.68 7.35 35.76
CA ILE A 6 -1.71 8.35 36.17
C ILE A 6 -2.17 9.70 35.64
N GLU A 7 -2.41 10.66 36.54
CA GLU A 7 -2.74 12.02 36.13
C GLU A 7 -1.46 12.82 35.85
N ALA A 8 -1.14 12.96 34.57
CA ALA A 8 0.02 13.72 34.11
C ALA A 8 -0.25 15.24 34.12
N ILE A 9 -0.65 15.81 35.25
CA ILE A 9 -0.75 17.29 35.39
C ILE A 9 0.60 17.87 35.82
N GLN A 10 1.34 17.13 36.65
CA GLN A 10 2.67 17.48 37.13
C GLN A 10 3.66 16.38 36.71
N PRO A 11 4.55 16.62 35.72
CA PRO A 11 5.36 15.58 35.10
C PRO A 11 6.25 14.80 36.08
N LEU A 12 6.81 15.47 37.10
CA LEU A 12 7.64 14.79 38.11
C LEU A 12 6.85 13.80 38.98
N LYS A 13 5.63 14.16 39.42
CA LYS A 13 4.77 13.23 40.17
C LYS A 13 4.27 12.08 39.30
N ALA A 14 3.98 12.37 38.03
CA ALA A 14 3.61 11.35 37.06
C ALA A 14 4.76 10.36 36.82
N LEU A 15 6.01 10.83 36.83
CA LEU A 15 7.19 9.98 36.74
C LEU A 15 7.29 9.05 37.95
N GLU A 16 7.14 9.55 39.17
CA GLU A 16 7.13 8.72 40.39
C GLU A 16 6.02 7.65 40.32
N SER A 17 4.80 8.06 39.97
CA SER A 17 3.65 7.15 39.81
C SER A 17 3.88 6.11 38.71
N PHE A 18 4.57 6.50 37.63
CA PHE A 18 4.91 5.59 36.54
C PHE A 18 5.92 4.54 36.99
N GLU A 19 6.97 4.93 37.72
CA GLU A 19 7.95 3.99 38.28
C GLU A 19 7.30 2.98 39.23
N GLU A 20 6.38 3.42 40.08
CA GLU A 20 5.59 2.52 40.93
C GLU A 20 4.74 1.55 40.11
N ALA A 21 4.08 2.06 39.07
CA ALA A 21 3.26 1.24 38.18
C ALA A 21 4.08 0.19 37.41
N LEU A 22 5.36 0.41 37.14
CA LEU A 22 6.20 -0.60 36.48
C LEU A 22 6.37 -1.88 37.30
N ALA A 23 6.24 -1.80 38.63
CA ALA A 23 6.28 -2.98 39.49
C ALA A 23 5.13 -3.96 39.20
N THR A 24 4.01 -3.48 38.64
CA THR A 24 2.86 -4.32 38.26
C THR A 24 3.02 -4.99 36.89
N ARG A 25 4.16 -4.76 36.21
CA ARG A 25 4.49 -5.30 34.87
C ARG A 25 3.38 -5.04 33.84
N PRO A 26 2.99 -3.77 33.62
CA PRO A 26 1.95 -3.43 32.67
C PRO A 26 2.30 -3.92 31.26
N LYS A 27 1.29 -4.38 30.53
CA LYS A 27 1.43 -4.93 29.18
C LYS A 27 1.17 -3.89 28.08
N LEU A 28 0.57 -2.75 28.43
CA LEU A 28 0.18 -1.69 27.51
C LEU A 28 0.15 -0.36 28.26
N ILE A 29 0.65 0.69 27.61
CA ILE A 29 0.50 2.08 28.04
C ILE A 29 -0.53 2.75 27.14
N LEU A 30 -1.49 3.46 27.73
CA LEU A 30 -2.42 4.34 27.01
C LEU A 30 -1.92 5.78 27.15
N ASP A 31 -1.52 6.37 26.04
CA ASP A 31 -1.10 7.77 26.00
C ASP A 31 -2.27 8.68 25.62
N GLY A 32 -2.65 9.55 26.55
CA GLY A 32 -3.63 10.61 26.37
C GLY A 32 -3.20 11.90 27.05
N VAL A 33 -1.88 12.16 27.13
CA VAL A 33 -1.33 13.33 27.85
C VAL A 33 -1.53 14.61 27.04
N PHE A 34 -1.12 14.60 25.77
CA PHE A 34 -1.26 15.71 24.84
C PHE A 34 -1.85 15.21 23.52
N GLY A 35 -2.82 15.95 22.98
CA GLY A 35 -3.35 15.75 21.62
C GLY A 35 -2.99 16.91 20.70
N ILE A 36 -3.87 17.23 19.75
CA ILE A 36 -3.67 18.32 18.78
C ILE A 36 -3.47 19.72 19.37
N GLY A 37 -3.76 19.94 20.66
CA GLY A 37 -3.65 21.23 21.34
C GLY A 37 -2.23 21.62 21.78
N LEU A 38 -1.24 20.75 21.61
CA LEU A 38 0.14 21.06 21.97
C LEU A 38 0.70 22.14 21.04
N ASN A 39 1.03 23.30 21.60
CA ASN A 39 1.46 24.50 20.86
C ASN A 39 2.76 25.13 21.39
N ARG A 40 3.46 24.45 22.30
CA ARG A 40 4.73 24.89 22.88
C ARG A 40 5.67 23.71 23.11
N ALA A 41 6.97 23.99 23.12
CA ALA A 41 7.98 23.00 23.47
C ALA A 41 7.78 22.49 24.90
N LEU A 42 8.05 21.20 25.10
CA LEU A 42 8.06 20.56 26.40
C LEU A 42 9.25 21.07 27.24
N ASP A 43 9.02 21.27 28.53
CA ASP A 43 10.08 21.57 29.48
C ASP A 43 10.87 20.30 29.86
N ALA A 44 11.92 20.49 30.67
CA ALA A 44 12.82 19.42 31.06
C ALA A 44 12.14 18.27 31.82
N ASP A 45 11.10 18.56 32.62
CA ASP A 45 10.42 17.54 33.42
C ASP A 45 9.56 16.64 32.53
N TRP A 46 8.87 17.23 31.54
CA TRP A 46 8.15 16.48 30.52
C TRP A 46 9.07 15.60 29.67
N ILE A 47 10.21 16.16 29.23
CA ILE A 47 11.21 15.41 28.46
C ILE A 47 11.70 14.21 29.27
N ARG A 48 11.95 14.38 30.58
CA ARG A 48 12.39 13.30 31.47
C ARG A 48 11.34 12.20 31.59
N LEU A 49 10.07 12.57 31.79
CA LEU A 49 8.97 11.60 31.84
C LEU A 49 8.87 10.80 30.53
N PHE A 50 8.86 11.47 29.39
CA PHE A 50 8.70 10.82 28.08
C PHE A 50 9.88 9.93 27.73
N THR A 51 11.10 10.36 28.08
CA THR A 51 12.30 9.53 27.96
C THR A 51 12.14 8.23 28.74
N ARG A 52 11.73 8.33 30.02
CA ARG A 52 11.55 7.15 30.86
C ARG A 52 10.47 6.20 30.37
N ILE A 53 9.35 6.74 29.86
CA ILE A 53 8.27 5.95 29.25
C ILE A 53 8.79 5.21 28.01
N ASN A 54 9.49 5.90 27.12
CA ASN A 54 10.06 5.29 25.91
C ASN A 54 11.10 4.19 26.23
N GLU A 55 11.89 4.37 27.30
CA GLU A 55 12.87 3.39 27.77
C GLU A 55 12.25 2.16 28.45
N SER A 56 10.96 2.20 28.79
CA SER A 56 10.30 1.06 29.44
C SER A 56 10.15 -0.17 28.55
N GLY A 57 10.17 0.01 27.22
CA GLY A 57 9.95 -1.06 26.24
C GLY A 57 8.53 -1.62 26.21
N ILE A 58 7.60 -1.05 26.97
CA ILE A 58 6.19 -1.48 27.00
C ILE A 58 5.48 -0.93 25.75
N PRO A 59 4.66 -1.75 25.05
CA PRO A 59 3.84 -1.27 23.95
C PRO A 59 2.98 -0.06 24.35
N LEU A 60 2.93 0.95 23.49
CA LEU A 60 2.21 2.20 23.74
C LEU A 60 1.14 2.42 22.65
N LEU A 61 -0.10 2.63 23.09
CA LEU A 61 -1.21 3.07 22.26
C LEU A 61 -1.45 4.56 22.49
N ALA A 62 -1.10 5.38 21.49
CA ALA A 62 -1.38 6.81 21.51
C ALA A 62 -2.82 7.08 21.08
N ILE A 63 -3.54 7.88 21.87
CA ILE A 63 -4.88 8.35 21.56
C ILE A 63 -4.75 9.70 20.86
N ASP A 64 -5.30 9.79 19.65
CA ASP A 64 -5.28 10.93 18.76
C ASP A 64 -3.92 11.28 18.13
N THR A 65 -2.88 11.53 18.94
CA THR A 65 -1.51 11.86 18.50
C THR A 65 -0.53 11.43 19.59
N PRO A 66 0.64 10.86 19.27
CA PRO A 66 1.66 10.59 20.29
C PRO A 66 2.03 11.88 21.01
N SER A 67 1.93 11.89 22.34
CA SER A 67 2.17 13.08 23.12
C SER A 67 3.56 13.64 22.88
N GLY A 68 3.64 14.96 22.68
CA GLY A 68 4.87 15.66 22.32
C GLY A 68 5.10 15.81 20.81
N LEU A 69 4.30 15.18 19.96
CA LEU A 69 4.39 15.34 18.51
C LEU A 69 3.46 16.46 18.01
N HIS A 70 3.96 17.35 17.17
CA HIS A 70 3.16 18.41 16.58
C HIS A 70 2.27 17.86 15.45
N SER A 71 0.94 18.00 15.60
CA SER A 71 -0.06 17.37 14.74
C SER A 71 -0.02 17.81 13.26
N GLN A 72 0.48 19.01 12.96
CA GLN A 72 0.59 19.51 11.58
C GLN A 72 1.96 19.27 10.92
N THR A 73 3.07 19.39 11.65
CA THR A 73 4.42 19.31 11.08
C THR A 73 5.02 17.91 11.21
N GLY A 74 4.56 17.11 12.17
CA GLY A 74 5.14 15.80 12.47
C GLY A 74 6.45 15.87 13.25
N GLU A 75 6.85 17.06 13.71
CA GLU A 75 8.07 17.27 14.49
C GLU A 75 7.83 17.09 15.99
N PRO A 76 8.77 16.51 16.74
CA PRO A 76 8.71 16.49 18.19
C PRO A 76 8.91 17.90 18.77
N MET A 77 8.08 18.28 19.74
CA MET A 77 8.17 19.54 20.47
C MET A 77 9.13 19.40 21.65
N GLY A 78 10.38 19.07 21.37
CA GLY A 78 11.43 18.75 22.35
C GLY A 78 11.60 17.24 22.57
N ALA A 79 10.52 16.55 22.92
CA ALA A 79 10.45 15.09 22.99
C ALA A 79 9.06 14.61 22.56
N ALA A 80 8.94 13.35 22.15
CA ALA A 80 7.66 12.72 21.86
C ALA A 80 7.66 11.25 22.31
N LEU A 81 6.49 10.77 22.72
CA LEU A 81 6.28 9.35 23.00
C LEU A 81 6.33 8.52 21.71
N ARG A 82 6.84 7.30 21.82
CA ARG A 82 6.99 6.36 20.72
C ARG A 82 5.89 5.31 20.81
N ALA A 83 4.85 5.50 20.03
CA ALA A 83 3.72 4.61 19.96
C ALA A 83 4.04 3.35 19.14
N THR A 84 3.53 2.23 19.59
CA THR A 84 3.38 1.01 18.77
C THR A 84 2.21 1.17 17.82
N VAL A 85 1.13 1.81 18.28
CA VAL A 85 -0.07 2.14 17.51
C VAL A 85 -0.54 3.54 17.88
N THR A 86 -0.95 4.35 16.91
CA THR A 86 -1.68 5.60 17.15
C THR A 86 -3.09 5.46 16.60
N LEU A 87 -4.08 5.62 17.48
CA LEU A 87 -5.49 5.68 17.11
C LEU A 87 -5.90 7.14 16.90
N MET A 88 -5.89 7.59 15.65
CA MET A 88 -6.33 8.94 15.28
C MET A 88 -7.85 9.06 15.43
N LEU A 89 -8.30 10.19 15.97
CA LEU A 89 -9.72 10.45 16.22
C LEU A 89 -10.32 11.39 15.18
N GLY A 90 -11.41 10.98 14.54
CA GLY A 90 -12.19 11.76 13.57
C GLY A 90 -11.54 11.84 12.19
N ALA A 91 -10.35 12.45 12.11
CA ALA A 91 -9.59 12.60 10.87
C ALA A 91 -8.09 12.30 11.06
N PRO A 92 -7.38 11.88 10.00
CA PRO A 92 -5.92 11.87 10.02
C PRO A 92 -5.35 13.27 10.20
N LYS A 93 -4.19 13.37 10.84
CA LYS A 93 -3.47 14.62 11.04
C LYS A 93 -2.27 14.63 10.11
N ASP A 94 -2.09 15.71 9.33
CA ASP A 94 -1.07 15.80 8.28
C ASP A 94 0.35 15.52 8.82
N GLY A 95 0.67 16.01 10.01
CA GLY A 95 1.95 15.80 10.66
C GLY A 95 2.26 14.33 10.91
N LEU A 96 1.26 13.51 11.24
CA LEU A 96 1.44 12.09 11.53
C LEU A 96 1.75 11.29 10.25
N LEU A 97 1.46 11.85 9.07
CA LEU A 97 1.79 11.26 7.77
C LEU A 97 3.17 11.68 7.26
N LYS A 98 3.84 12.65 7.92
CA LYS A 98 5.16 13.15 7.53
C LYS A 98 6.27 12.17 7.88
N ALA A 99 7.39 12.30 7.17
CA ALA A 99 8.57 11.46 7.40
C ALA A 99 9.14 11.61 8.81
N SER A 100 9.11 12.82 9.38
CA SER A 100 9.59 13.14 10.73
C SER A 100 8.80 12.44 11.84
N ALA A 101 7.52 12.15 11.61
CA ALA A 101 6.65 11.47 12.57
C ALA A 101 6.87 9.95 12.64
N ARG A 102 7.43 9.33 11.60
CA ARG A 102 7.57 7.87 11.47
C ARG A 102 8.18 7.16 12.70
N PRO A 103 9.20 7.72 13.40
CA PRO A 103 9.78 7.08 14.58
C PRO A 103 8.87 7.07 15.81
N PHE A 104 7.74 7.78 15.79
CA PHE A 104 6.89 8.06 16.94
C PHE A 104 5.47 7.50 16.81
N VAL A 105 4.95 7.37 15.59
CA VAL A 105 3.51 7.08 15.38
C VAL A 105 3.14 5.61 15.35
N GLY A 106 4.10 4.71 15.12
CA GLY A 106 3.83 3.28 14.96
C GLY A 106 2.83 3.00 13.83
N ARG A 107 1.94 2.02 14.04
CA ARG A 107 0.81 1.75 13.12
C ARG A 107 -0.27 2.81 13.32
N LEU A 108 -0.67 3.48 12.25
CA LEU A 108 -1.75 4.46 12.27
C LEU A 108 -3.09 3.76 12.03
N GLU A 109 -4.04 3.96 12.95
CA GLU A 109 -5.43 3.54 12.82
C GLU A 109 -6.34 4.78 12.91
N LEU A 110 -7.53 4.72 12.32
CA LEU A 110 -8.48 5.85 12.31
C LEU A 110 -9.82 5.42 12.90
N ALA A 111 -10.20 6.02 14.03
CA ALA A 111 -11.56 6.02 14.53
C ALA A 111 -12.32 7.20 13.91
N SER A 112 -12.90 7.00 12.73
CA SER A 112 -13.61 8.06 11.99
C SER A 112 -15.01 8.36 12.54
N ASN A 113 -15.72 7.36 13.06
CA ASN A 113 -17.06 7.54 13.61
C ASN A 113 -17.01 7.77 15.13
N LEU A 114 -17.09 9.03 15.52
CA LEU A 114 -17.14 9.47 16.92
C LEU A 114 -18.50 10.08 17.29
N GLY A 115 -19.52 9.91 16.45
CA GLY A 115 -20.79 10.64 16.56
C GLY A 115 -20.67 12.14 16.26
N LEU A 116 -19.57 12.55 15.61
CA LEU A 116 -19.37 13.90 15.11
C LEU A 116 -20.09 14.08 13.77
N ILE A 117 -20.43 15.32 13.44
CA ILE A 117 -20.87 15.66 12.08
C ILE A 117 -19.73 15.44 11.08
N ASP A 118 -20.08 15.17 9.83
CA ASP A 118 -19.09 15.05 8.76
C ASP A 118 -18.27 16.33 8.65
N CYS A 119 -16.95 16.18 8.48
CA CYS A 119 -16.04 17.30 8.33
C CYS A 119 -16.41 18.09 7.05
N PRO A 120 -16.76 19.38 7.14
CA PRO A 120 -17.15 20.18 5.96
C PRO A 120 -15.94 20.59 5.10
N PHE A 121 -14.72 20.31 5.56
CA PHE A 121 -13.49 20.68 4.86
C PHE A 121 -13.00 19.56 3.97
N GLU A 122 -12.72 19.88 2.71
CA GLU A 122 -12.06 18.98 1.78
C GLU A 122 -10.54 19.04 1.97
N SER A 123 -9.87 17.90 1.78
CA SER A 123 -8.42 17.79 1.78
C SER A 123 -7.96 17.16 0.46
N PRO A 124 -6.86 17.63 -0.14
CA PRO A 124 -6.26 16.97 -1.30
C PRO A 124 -5.73 15.57 -0.98
N THR A 125 -5.67 15.19 0.30
CA THR A 125 -5.29 13.86 0.77
C THR A 125 -6.46 13.18 1.46
N ARG A 126 -6.74 11.94 1.09
CA ARG A 126 -7.86 11.15 1.60
C ARG A 126 -7.36 9.86 2.24
N TRP A 127 -7.95 9.49 3.37
CA TRP A 127 -7.66 8.22 4.02
C TRP A 127 -8.53 7.11 3.43
N THR A 128 -7.91 6.03 2.98
CA THR A 128 -8.65 4.87 2.48
C THR A 128 -9.15 4.03 3.64
N SER A 129 -10.45 3.74 3.67
CA SER A 129 -11.09 2.93 4.70
C SER A 129 -11.79 1.71 4.09
N ALA A 130 -12.05 0.69 4.92
CA ALA A 130 -12.88 -0.44 4.51
C ALA A 130 -14.31 0.00 4.12
N LEU A 131 -14.79 1.12 4.68
CA LEU A 131 -16.13 1.65 4.39
C LEU A 131 -16.24 2.12 2.94
N ASP A 132 -15.14 2.57 2.34
CA ASP A 132 -15.06 3.04 0.95
C ASP A 132 -15.42 1.94 -0.07
N PHE A 133 -15.37 0.68 0.37
CA PHE A 133 -15.55 -0.50 -0.48
C PHE A 133 -16.70 -1.40 -0.02
N ARG A 134 -17.63 -0.93 0.82
CA ARG A 134 -18.76 -1.74 1.30
C ARG A 134 -19.58 -2.39 0.19
N THR A 135 -19.72 -1.69 -0.94
CA THR A 135 -20.47 -2.14 -2.11
C THR A 135 -19.54 -2.48 -3.30
N PHE A 136 -18.23 -2.59 -3.05
CA PHE A 136 -17.22 -2.80 -4.09
C PHE A 136 -16.28 -3.97 -3.74
N PRO A 137 -15.96 -4.87 -4.70
CA PRO A 137 -16.53 -4.95 -6.03
C PRO A 137 -18.01 -5.37 -5.98
N PRO A 138 -18.83 -4.95 -6.97
CA PRO A 138 -20.19 -5.41 -7.08
C PRO A 138 -20.24 -6.95 -7.22
N PRO A 139 -21.33 -7.59 -6.76
CA PRO A 139 -21.56 -9.01 -7.00
C PRO A 139 -21.47 -9.37 -8.49
N ARG A 140 -21.06 -10.61 -8.76
CA ARG A 140 -21.03 -11.16 -10.12
C ARG A 140 -22.42 -11.60 -10.53
N GLU A 141 -22.87 -11.19 -11.71
CA GLU A 141 -24.17 -11.58 -12.26
C GLU A 141 -24.22 -13.09 -12.57
N PRO A 142 -25.29 -13.82 -12.20
CA PRO A 142 -25.42 -15.25 -12.50
C PRO A 142 -25.41 -15.56 -14.01
N GLU A 143 -26.05 -14.71 -14.81
CA GLU A 143 -26.12 -14.82 -16.28
C GLU A 143 -24.91 -14.12 -16.93
N SER A 144 -23.71 -14.60 -16.61
CA SER A 144 -22.46 -14.07 -17.15
C SER A 144 -21.57 -15.19 -17.69
N HIS A 145 -20.58 -14.81 -18.49
CA HIS A 145 -19.60 -15.76 -19.02
C HIS A 145 -18.18 -15.18 -18.88
N LYS A 146 -17.15 -15.99 -19.17
CA LYS A 146 -15.75 -15.53 -19.09
C LYS A 146 -15.50 -14.19 -19.82
N GLY A 147 -16.07 -13.97 -21.00
CA GLY A 147 -15.94 -12.69 -21.72
C GLY A 147 -16.49 -11.45 -20.99
N THR A 148 -17.46 -11.59 -20.08
CA THR A 148 -18.06 -10.49 -19.30
C THR A 148 -17.04 -9.82 -18.39
N TYR A 149 -16.03 -10.58 -17.97
CA TYR A 149 -15.02 -10.16 -17.00
C TYR A 149 -13.68 -9.81 -17.65
N GLY A 150 -13.71 -9.55 -18.95
CA GLY A 150 -12.56 -9.11 -19.73
C GLY A 150 -11.43 -10.13 -19.84
N ARG A 151 -10.34 -9.71 -20.49
CA ARG A 151 -9.15 -10.54 -20.69
C ARG A 151 -7.92 -9.73 -20.30
N LEU A 152 -7.08 -10.33 -19.45
CA LEU A 152 -5.82 -9.75 -19.02
C LEU A 152 -4.68 -10.40 -19.80
N ALA A 153 -3.86 -9.59 -20.46
CA ALA A 153 -2.56 -10.02 -20.94
C ALA A 153 -1.47 -9.60 -19.94
N ILE A 154 -0.57 -10.52 -19.60
CA ILE A 154 0.55 -10.28 -18.68
C ILE A 154 1.84 -10.53 -19.47
N VAL A 155 2.71 -9.53 -19.57
CA VAL A 155 4.04 -9.64 -20.16
C VAL A 155 5.06 -9.62 -19.03
N ALA A 156 5.53 -10.79 -18.65
CA ALA A 156 6.28 -11.00 -17.41
C ALA A 156 7.16 -12.24 -17.48
N GLY A 157 8.19 -12.27 -16.64
CA GLY A 157 9.06 -13.43 -16.47
C GLY A 157 10.15 -13.52 -17.53
N SER A 158 11.35 -13.82 -17.05
CA SER A 158 12.57 -14.04 -17.83
C SER A 158 13.44 -15.06 -17.12
N ILE A 159 14.57 -15.44 -17.71
CA ILE A 159 15.49 -16.41 -17.10
C ILE A 159 15.92 -15.92 -15.70
N GLY A 160 15.76 -16.79 -14.70
CA GLY A 160 16.03 -16.45 -13.29
C GLY A 160 14.92 -15.65 -12.58
N TYR A 161 13.92 -15.13 -13.30
CA TYR A 161 12.86 -14.28 -12.75
C TYR A 161 11.43 -14.78 -13.05
N HIS A 162 11.28 -16.03 -13.50
CA HIS A 162 9.99 -16.64 -13.83
C HIS A 162 8.99 -16.66 -12.65
N GLY A 163 9.46 -16.69 -11.40
CA GLY A 163 8.61 -16.65 -10.21
C GLY A 163 7.75 -15.39 -10.11
N ALA A 164 8.25 -14.23 -10.56
CA ALA A 164 7.49 -12.99 -10.61
C ALA A 164 6.28 -13.08 -11.56
N ALA A 165 6.46 -13.74 -12.72
CA ALA A 165 5.36 -14.03 -13.63
C ALA A 165 4.30 -14.94 -12.98
N VAL A 166 4.72 -15.97 -12.24
CA VAL A 166 3.81 -16.88 -11.52
C VAL A 166 3.03 -16.12 -10.46
N LEU A 167 3.68 -15.28 -9.66
CA LEU A 167 3.03 -14.48 -8.62
C LEU A 167 2.06 -13.45 -9.20
N ALA A 168 2.44 -12.74 -10.27
CA ALA A 168 1.54 -11.82 -10.98
C ALA A 168 0.31 -12.57 -11.54
N CYS A 169 0.51 -13.75 -12.11
CA CYS A 169 -0.59 -14.58 -12.59
C CYS A 169 -1.53 -15.04 -11.46
N ARG A 170 -0.99 -15.46 -10.32
CA ARG A 170 -1.79 -15.85 -9.13
C ARG A 170 -2.55 -14.65 -8.55
N GLY A 171 -1.93 -13.48 -8.51
CA GLY A 171 -2.59 -12.23 -8.12
C GLY A 171 -3.76 -11.93 -9.06
N ALA A 172 -3.55 -12.05 -10.37
CA ALA A 172 -4.60 -11.89 -11.35
C ALA A 172 -5.73 -12.92 -11.18
N GLN A 173 -5.43 -14.19 -10.92
CA GLN A 173 -6.45 -15.21 -10.64
C GLN A 173 -7.32 -14.85 -9.42
N ARG A 174 -6.74 -14.21 -8.40
CA ARG A 174 -7.50 -13.71 -7.24
C ARG A 174 -8.44 -12.56 -7.56
N ALA A 175 -8.09 -11.74 -8.55
CA ALA A 175 -8.98 -10.73 -9.09
C ALA A 175 -10.12 -11.32 -9.93
N GLN A 176 -9.98 -12.57 -10.40
CA GLN A 176 -10.95 -13.30 -11.21
C GLN A 176 -11.38 -12.58 -12.52
N PRO A 177 -10.45 -12.09 -13.36
CA PRO A 177 -10.79 -11.70 -14.71
C PRO A 177 -11.28 -12.91 -15.51
N GLY A 178 -11.92 -12.65 -16.64
CA GLY A 178 -12.48 -13.69 -17.49
C GLY A 178 -11.45 -14.67 -18.05
N LEU A 179 -10.34 -14.12 -18.55
CA LEU A 179 -9.22 -14.85 -19.13
C LEU A 179 -7.91 -14.18 -18.74
N ILE A 180 -6.86 -14.98 -18.61
CA ILE A 180 -5.49 -14.53 -18.35
C ILE A 180 -4.58 -15.19 -19.38
N THR A 181 -3.78 -14.38 -20.07
CA THR A 181 -2.72 -14.84 -20.96
C THR A 181 -1.37 -14.30 -20.50
N LEU A 182 -0.45 -15.18 -20.12
CA LEU A 182 0.94 -14.86 -19.82
C LEU A 182 1.78 -14.94 -21.10
N HIS A 183 2.52 -13.88 -21.39
CA HIS A 183 3.60 -13.81 -22.35
C HIS A 183 4.91 -13.72 -21.57
N SER A 184 5.75 -14.75 -21.65
CA SER A 184 7.03 -14.82 -20.93
C SER A 184 8.18 -15.04 -21.89
N SER A 185 9.42 -14.74 -21.49
CA SER A 185 10.57 -15.06 -22.32
C SER A 185 10.55 -16.55 -22.73
N SER A 186 11.12 -16.88 -23.88
CA SER A 186 11.09 -18.26 -24.39
C SER A 186 11.67 -19.28 -23.40
N SER A 187 12.67 -18.88 -22.59
CA SER A 187 13.26 -19.76 -21.58
C SER A 187 12.42 -19.87 -20.29
N ALA A 188 11.74 -18.79 -19.89
CA ALA A 188 10.91 -18.75 -18.68
C ALA A 188 9.50 -19.32 -18.89
N PHE A 189 9.00 -19.27 -20.13
CA PHE A 189 7.70 -19.78 -20.53
C PHE A 189 7.37 -21.18 -19.98
N PRO A 190 8.17 -22.25 -20.22
CA PRO A 190 7.83 -23.58 -19.72
C PRO A 190 7.85 -23.66 -18.19
N LEU A 191 8.75 -22.91 -17.53
CA LEU A 191 8.86 -22.89 -16.06
C LEU A 191 7.63 -22.25 -15.41
N ALA A 192 7.15 -21.13 -15.95
CA ALA A 192 5.94 -20.47 -15.48
C ALA A 192 4.69 -21.29 -15.82
N ALA A 193 4.59 -21.81 -17.05
CA ALA A 193 3.45 -22.61 -17.51
C ALA A 193 3.24 -23.87 -16.66
N SER A 194 4.32 -24.52 -16.22
CA SER A 194 4.24 -25.71 -15.35
C SER A 194 3.57 -25.45 -13.99
N GLN A 195 3.50 -24.20 -13.54
CA GLN A 195 2.97 -23.79 -12.24
C GLN A 195 1.56 -23.16 -12.35
N LEU A 196 1.06 -22.96 -13.57
CA LEU A 196 -0.15 -22.20 -13.85
C LEU A 196 -1.12 -23.01 -14.73
N GLN A 197 -2.06 -23.71 -14.10
CA GLN A 197 -2.99 -24.58 -14.83
C GLN A 197 -4.07 -23.83 -15.61
N ALA A 198 -4.61 -22.74 -15.04
CA ALA A 198 -5.73 -22.00 -15.62
C ALA A 198 -5.31 -20.80 -16.48
N VAL A 199 -4.02 -20.44 -16.50
CA VAL A 199 -3.50 -19.32 -17.28
C VAL A 199 -2.98 -19.84 -18.61
N MET A 200 -3.42 -19.24 -19.72
CA MET A 200 -2.82 -19.53 -21.02
C MET A 200 -1.42 -18.92 -21.03
N ALA A 201 -0.40 -19.70 -21.34
CA ALA A 201 0.97 -19.21 -21.40
C ALA A 201 1.50 -19.28 -22.83
N ARG A 202 2.24 -18.26 -23.25
CA ARG A 202 2.86 -18.14 -24.57
C ARG A 202 4.30 -17.63 -24.43
N PRO A 203 5.25 -18.15 -25.21
CA PRO A 203 6.57 -17.54 -25.29
C PRO A 203 6.51 -16.20 -26.05
N ILE A 204 7.35 -15.25 -25.65
CA ILE A 204 7.66 -14.06 -26.42
C ILE A 204 8.73 -14.45 -27.44
N GLN A 205 8.41 -14.28 -28.72
CA GLN A 205 9.37 -14.39 -29.81
C GLN A 205 10.03 -13.01 -30.02
N ALA A 206 9.61 -12.26 -31.04
CA ALA A 206 10.09 -10.90 -31.29
C ALA A 206 9.31 -9.84 -30.50
N ALA A 207 8.01 -10.03 -30.27
CA ALA A 207 7.17 -9.14 -29.48
C ALA A 207 6.00 -9.93 -28.87
N PRO A 208 5.36 -9.43 -27.80
CA PRO A 208 4.15 -10.04 -27.27
C PRO A 208 2.98 -9.88 -28.25
N GLU A 209 2.38 -10.99 -28.66
CA GLU A 209 1.15 -11.00 -29.46
C GLU A 209 -0.08 -10.85 -28.57
N ILE A 210 -0.40 -9.60 -28.21
CA ILE A 210 -1.54 -9.30 -27.36
C ILE A 210 -2.84 -9.48 -28.15
N ASP A 211 -3.75 -10.30 -27.61
CA ASP A 211 -5.10 -10.48 -28.14
C ASP A 211 -5.81 -9.11 -28.26
N PRO A 212 -6.34 -8.74 -29.44
CA PRO A 212 -7.10 -7.50 -29.62
C PRO A 212 -8.25 -7.31 -28.63
N ASP A 213 -8.88 -8.40 -28.19
CA ASP A 213 -9.98 -8.40 -27.21
C ASP A 213 -9.49 -8.25 -25.75
N SER A 214 -8.18 -8.18 -25.51
CA SER A 214 -7.63 -7.86 -24.19
C SER A 214 -8.11 -6.49 -23.75
N SER A 215 -8.60 -6.40 -22.52
CA SER A 215 -9.07 -5.15 -21.92
C SER A 215 -8.00 -4.47 -21.06
N CYS A 216 -7.02 -5.24 -20.58
CA CYS A 216 -5.89 -4.74 -19.80
C CYS A 216 -4.60 -5.49 -20.13
N VAL A 217 -3.48 -4.78 -20.07
CA VAL A 217 -2.12 -5.32 -20.24
C VAL A 217 -1.28 -4.96 -19.00
N LEU A 218 -0.69 -5.96 -18.36
CA LEU A 218 0.34 -5.80 -17.33
C LEU A 218 1.70 -6.08 -17.95
N VAL A 219 2.69 -5.22 -17.71
CA VAL A 219 4.07 -5.40 -18.19
C VAL A 219 5.05 -5.15 -17.06
N GLY A 220 6.04 -6.03 -16.89
CA GLY A 220 7.17 -5.74 -15.98
C GLY A 220 7.63 -6.84 -15.04
N PRO A 221 6.72 -7.50 -14.29
CA PRO A 221 7.13 -8.48 -13.27
C PRO A 221 8.16 -9.49 -13.80
N GLY A 222 9.37 -9.45 -13.25
CA GLY A 222 10.46 -10.34 -13.65
C GLY A 222 10.99 -10.20 -15.07
N LEU A 223 10.92 -9.02 -15.70
CA LEU A 223 11.57 -8.73 -16.99
C LEU A 223 12.98 -8.14 -16.77
N ALA A 224 13.88 -8.92 -16.19
CA ALA A 224 15.24 -8.49 -15.82
C ALA A 224 16.34 -9.48 -16.25
N GLY A 225 15.98 -10.62 -16.84
CA GLY A 225 16.90 -11.64 -17.34
C GLY A 225 17.57 -11.23 -18.65
N SER A 226 18.69 -11.88 -18.96
CA SER A 226 19.46 -11.64 -20.19
C SER A 226 18.75 -12.08 -21.47
N ASP A 227 17.67 -12.85 -21.35
CA ASP A 227 16.89 -13.37 -22.46
C ASP A 227 15.61 -12.56 -22.73
N VAL A 228 15.43 -11.42 -22.05
CA VAL A 228 14.39 -10.45 -22.40
C VAL A 228 14.68 -9.90 -23.80
N PRO A 229 13.71 -9.98 -24.75
CA PRO A 229 13.92 -9.46 -26.10
C PRO A 229 14.24 -7.97 -26.12
N THR A 230 15.25 -7.58 -26.90
CA THR A 230 15.71 -6.18 -27.01
C THR A 230 14.70 -5.23 -27.64
N SER A 231 13.72 -5.76 -28.36
CA SER A 231 12.57 -5.05 -28.95
C SER A 231 11.46 -4.73 -27.93
N LEU A 232 11.48 -5.35 -26.75
CA LEU A 232 10.39 -5.23 -25.78
C LEU A 232 10.24 -3.82 -25.18
N PRO A 233 11.32 -3.07 -24.88
CA PRO A 233 11.22 -1.67 -24.46
C PRO A 233 10.52 -0.78 -25.50
N ASP A 234 10.91 -0.87 -26.78
CA ASP A 234 10.28 -0.09 -27.87
C ASP A 234 8.80 -0.46 -28.06
N TRP A 235 8.49 -1.74 -27.92
CA TRP A 235 7.11 -2.22 -27.94
C TRP A 235 6.30 -1.61 -26.77
N LEU A 236 6.82 -1.64 -25.55
CA LEU A 236 6.15 -1.06 -24.38
C LEU A 236 5.98 0.46 -24.54
N ALA A 237 6.97 1.15 -25.08
CA ALA A 237 6.91 2.59 -25.30
C ALA A 237 5.75 2.98 -26.23
N ARG A 238 5.52 2.23 -27.32
CA ARG A 238 4.33 2.42 -28.17
C ARG A 238 3.03 2.09 -27.44
N VAL A 239 2.97 0.94 -26.77
CA VAL A 239 1.77 0.53 -26.01
C VAL A 239 1.39 1.58 -24.99
N TRP A 240 2.36 2.13 -24.25
CA TRP A 240 2.12 3.20 -23.29
C TRP A 240 1.59 4.48 -23.94
N ARG A 241 2.09 4.89 -25.11
CA ARG A 241 1.62 6.13 -25.75
C ARG A 241 0.28 6.00 -26.46
N GLU A 242 0.02 4.85 -27.09
CA GLU A 242 -0.99 4.74 -28.14
C GLU A 242 -2.14 3.79 -27.79
N GLU A 243 -1.95 2.82 -26.88
CA GLU A 243 -2.94 1.78 -26.65
C GLU A 243 -4.21 2.31 -25.97
N SER A 244 -5.37 1.91 -26.49
CA SER A 244 -6.69 2.32 -25.98
C SER A 244 -7.11 1.56 -24.71
N LYS A 245 -6.47 0.41 -24.44
CA LYS A 245 -6.67 -0.46 -23.28
C LYS A 245 -6.04 0.13 -22.02
N VAL A 246 -6.40 -0.45 -20.87
CA VAL A 246 -5.68 -0.15 -19.63
C VAL A 246 -4.30 -0.79 -19.66
N VAL A 247 -3.25 -0.03 -19.36
CA VAL A 247 -1.87 -0.51 -19.32
C VAL A 247 -1.31 -0.28 -17.91
N VAL A 248 -0.89 -1.36 -17.27
CA VAL A 248 -0.24 -1.36 -15.96
C VAL A 248 1.22 -1.73 -16.16
N VAL A 249 2.13 -0.94 -15.58
CA VAL A 249 3.57 -1.21 -15.64
C VAL A 249 4.15 -1.25 -14.24
N ASP A 250 4.95 -2.29 -13.96
CA ASP A 250 5.64 -2.49 -12.69
C ASP A 250 7.12 -2.82 -12.91
N ALA A 251 7.89 -2.81 -11.83
CA ALA A 251 9.26 -3.29 -11.79
C ALA A 251 10.20 -2.64 -12.84
N SER A 252 11.10 -3.43 -13.43
CA SER A 252 12.10 -2.98 -14.41
C SER A 252 11.50 -2.38 -15.68
N ALA A 253 10.26 -2.72 -16.04
CA ALA A 253 9.62 -2.16 -17.22
C ALA A 253 9.23 -0.68 -17.05
N LEU A 254 9.21 -0.17 -15.82
CA LEU A 254 8.97 1.26 -15.56
C LEU A 254 9.99 2.16 -16.27
N ASP A 255 11.23 1.70 -16.48
CA ASP A 255 12.28 2.49 -17.16
C ASP A 255 12.11 2.60 -18.66
N TRP A 256 11.29 1.73 -19.24
CA TRP A 256 11.05 1.71 -20.67
C TRP A 256 9.89 2.63 -21.03
N ILE A 257 9.18 3.15 -20.03
CA ILE A 257 8.08 4.08 -20.23
C ILE A 257 8.66 5.42 -20.72
N PRO A 258 8.21 5.92 -21.88
CA PRO A 258 8.64 7.22 -22.34
C PRO A 258 7.98 8.35 -21.55
N GLU A 259 8.73 9.41 -21.30
CA GLU A 259 8.18 10.67 -20.80
C GLU A 259 7.24 11.32 -21.83
N GLY A 260 6.27 12.10 -21.36
CA GLY A 260 5.37 12.88 -22.19
C GLY A 260 3.91 12.41 -22.21
N PRO A 261 3.11 12.89 -23.19
CA PRO A 261 1.67 12.62 -23.24
C PRO A 261 1.34 11.13 -23.43
N ALA A 262 0.29 10.68 -22.75
CA ALA A 262 -0.32 9.36 -22.86
C ALA A 262 -1.81 9.44 -22.46
N PRO A 263 -2.64 8.41 -22.74
CA PRO A 263 -3.99 8.26 -22.19
C PRO A 263 -3.98 8.01 -20.68
N GLY A 264 -3.58 9.02 -19.89
CA GLY A 264 -3.19 8.88 -18.48
C GLY A 264 -4.23 8.21 -17.59
N GLU A 265 -5.52 8.46 -17.84
CA GLU A 265 -6.61 7.81 -17.10
C GLU A 265 -6.65 6.29 -17.24
N ARG A 266 -5.97 5.74 -18.27
CA ARG A 266 -5.84 4.30 -18.57
C ARG A 266 -4.43 3.78 -18.33
N ARG A 267 -3.56 4.57 -17.73
CA ARG A 267 -2.17 4.21 -17.42
C ARG A 267 -1.98 4.09 -15.94
N VAL A 268 -1.35 3.01 -15.51
CA VAL A 268 -1.01 2.78 -14.11
C VAL A 268 0.44 2.40 -13.99
N MET A 269 1.16 3.05 -13.08
CA MET A 269 2.49 2.64 -12.67
C MET A 269 2.54 2.35 -11.17
N THR A 270 3.31 1.35 -10.78
CA THR A 270 3.36 0.88 -9.39
C THR A 270 4.76 0.97 -8.76
N PRO A 271 5.46 2.11 -8.81
CA PRO A 271 6.84 2.19 -8.35
C PRO A 271 6.96 2.07 -6.82
N HIS A 272 7.99 1.37 -6.36
CA HIS A 272 8.51 1.53 -4.99
C HIS A 272 9.42 2.77 -4.89
N PRO A 273 9.85 3.21 -3.69
CA PRO A 273 10.61 4.46 -3.54
C PRO A 273 11.93 4.50 -4.34
N GLY A 274 12.65 3.38 -4.45
CA GLY A 274 13.83 3.25 -5.34
C GLY A 274 13.53 3.45 -6.83
N GLU A 275 12.50 2.81 -7.37
CA GLU A 275 12.05 2.99 -8.75
C GLU A 275 11.60 4.43 -9.00
N ALA A 276 10.79 4.99 -8.09
CA ALA A 276 10.35 6.38 -8.14
C ALA A 276 11.53 7.37 -8.18
N ALA A 277 12.52 7.18 -7.31
CA ALA A 277 13.70 8.02 -7.23
C ALA A 277 14.48 8.04 -8.55
N ARG A 278 14.66 6.86 -9.15
CA ARG A 278 15.34 6.69 -10.42
C ARG A 278 14.58 7.33 -11.59
N LEU A 279 13.27 7.11 -11.68
CA LEU A 279 12.40 7.73 -12.71
C LEU A 279 12.40 9.26 -12.61
N LEU A 280 12.53 9.82 -11.41
CA LEU A 280 12.59 11.26 -11.16
C LEU A 280 14.01 11.85 -11.23
N GLY A 281 15.05 11.02 -11.25
CA GLY A 281 16.44 11.49 -11.17
C GLY A 281 16.82 12.12 -9.82
N VAL A 282 16.22 11.64 -8.72
CA VAL A 282 16.46 12.13 -7.35
C VAL A 282 16.86 10.99 -6.41
N SER A 283 17.19 11.29 -5.15
CA SER A 283 17.50 10.26 -4.16
C SER A 283 16.23 9.62 -3.57
N VAL A 284 16.36 8.40 -3.04
CA VAL A 284 15.27 7.73 -2.29
C VAL A 284 14.83 8.58 -1.09
N GLN A 285 15.78 9.25 -0.43
CA GLN A 285 15.49 10.13 0.69
C GLN A 285 14.61 11.31 0.28
N ALA A 286 14.85 11.91 -0.90
CA ALA A 286 14.04 13.01 -1.43
C ALA A 286 12.60 12.55 -1.75
N VAL A 287 12.43 11.35 -2.30
CA VAL A 287 11.10 10.75 -2.49
C VAL A 287 10.41 10.53 -1.15
N GLN A 288 11.14 10.03 -0.16
CA GLN A 288 10.57 9.70 1.14
C GLN A 288 10.22 10.92 1.99
N SER A 289 10.92 12.04 1.83
CA SER A 289 10.64 13.30 2.53
C SER A 289 9.35 13.97 2.07
N ASP A 290 9.01 13.86 0.77
CA ASP A 290 7.76 14.38 0.21
C ASP A 290 7.17 13.43 -0.85
N ARG A 291 6.58 12.34 -0.36
CA ARG A 291 5.97 11.31 -1.22
C ARG A 291 4.79 11.84 -2.04
N PRO A 292 3.89 12.70 -1.51
CA PRO A 292 2.86 13.33 -2.33
C PRO A 292 3.45 14.10 -3.52
N ALA A 293 4.46 14.93 -3.30
CA ALA A 293 5.10 15.67 -4.39
C ALA A 293 5.76 14.74 -5.42
N ALA A 294 6.46 13.70 -4.98
CA ALA A 294 7.06 12.69 -5.86
C ALA A 294 6.00 11.96 -6.71
N LEU A 295 4.86 11.59 -6.11
CA LEU A 295 3.74 10.97 -6.81
C LEU A 295 3.18 11.90 -7.90
N ARG A 296 2.93 13.17 -7.57
CA ARG A 296 2.42 14.16 -8.55
C ARG A 296 3.41 14.35 -9.69
N ALA A 297 4.70 14.44 -9.39
CA ALA A 297 5.76 14.61 -10.36
C ALA A 297 5.83 13.42 -11.33
N LEU A 298 5.81 12.18 -10.81
CA LEU A 298 5.75 10.96 -11.63
C LEU A 298 4.53 10.97 -12.54
N SER A 299 3.34 11.17 -11.97
CA SER A 299 2.10 11.18 -12.74
C SER A 299 2.18 12.17 -13.89
N LYS A 300 2.59 13.42 -13.62
CA LYS A 300 2.70 14.48 -14.63
C LYS A 300 3.71 14.12 -15.71
N LYS A 301 4.87 13.60 -15.31
CA LYS A 301 5.99 13.25 -16.19
C LYS A 301 5.62 12.18 -17.23
N PHE A 302 4.75 11.24 -16.85
CA PHE A 302 4.35 10.10 -17.68
C PHE A 302 2.88 10.17 -18.15
N GLY A 303 2.40 11.37 -18.47
CA GLY A 303 1.13 11.56 -19.19
C GLY A 303 -0.12 11.66 -18.31
N ASN A 304 0.03 12.16 -17.09
CA ASN A 304 -1.03 12.20 -16.06
C ASN A 304 -1.60 10.82 -15.71
N CYS A 305 -0.71 9.83 -15.54
CA CYS A 305 -1.06 8.45 -15.22
C CYS A 305 -1.44 8.24 -13.75
N TRP A 306 -2.13 7.15 -13.44
CA TRP A 306 -2.27 6.71 -12.06
C TRP A 306 -0.95 6.18 -11.52
N VAL A 307 -0.58 6.64 -10.33
CA VAL A 307 0.63 6.22 -9.62
C VAL A 307 0.25 5.55 -8.33
N VAL A 308 0.71 4.31 -8.14
CA VAL A 308 0.69 3.57 -6.87
C VAL A 308 2.10 3.61 -6.30
N LEU A 309 2.39 4.63 -5.49
CA LEU A 309 3.70 4.80 -4.86
C LEU A 309 3.80 3.91 -3.62
N LYS A 310 4.33 2.69 -3.83
CA LYS A 310 4.44 1.62 -2.83
C LYS A 310 5.28 2.06 -1.63
N GLY A 311 5.01 1.42 -0.49
CA GLY A 311 5.66 1.68 0.80
C GLY A 311 4.64 1.67 1.96
N ASN A 312 5.10 1.79 3.20
CA ASN A 312 4.22 1.99 4.35
C ASN A 312 3.30 3.19 4.05
N LEU A 313 1.99 3.10 4.28
CA LEU A 313 1.04 4.13 3.83
C LEU A 313 1.16 4.36 2.31
N THR A 314 0.88 3.34 1.50
CA THR A 314 0.98 3.44 0.03
C THR A 314 0.11 4.58 -0.48
N LEU A 315 0.63 5.40 -1.40
CA LEU A 315 -0.11 6.52 -1.97
C LEU A 315 -0.65 6.13 -3.36
N VAL A 316 -1.90 6.50 -3.64
CA VAL A 316 -2.56 6.30 -4.93
C VAL A 316 -3.11 7.63 -5.42
N GLY A 317 -2.76 8.04 -6.63
CA GLY A 317 -3.31 9.26 -7.22
C GLY A 317 -2.74 9.59 -8.59
N ARG A 318 -3.10 10.77 -9.10
CA ARG A 318 -2.61 11.33 -10.38
C ARG A 318 -1.88 12.65 -10.13
N SER A 319 -1.65 13.48 -11.14
CA SER A 319 -1.03 14.80 -10.97
C SER A 319 -2.05 15.86 -10.54
N ASP A 320 -3.32 15.54 -10.77
CA ASP A 320 -4.52 16.27 -10.40
C ASP A 320 -5.45 15.42 -9.51
N GLY A 321 -6.50 16.03 -8.96
CA GLY A 321 -7.46 15.35 -8.08
C GLY A 321 -6.90 15.01 -6.70
N GLU A 322 -7.45 14.00 -6.04
CA GLU A 322 -7.07 13.60 -4.67
C GLU A 322 -5.92 12.58 -4.66
N ILE A 323 -5.12 12.56 -3.58
CA ILE A 323 -4.22 11.45 -3.25
C ILE A 323 -4.85 10.63 -2.15
N HIS A 324 -4.95 9.33 -2.36
CA HIS A 324 -5.44 8.38 -1.37
C HIS A 324 -4.29 7.69 -0.65
N VAL A 325 -4.35 7.68 0.68
CA VAL A 325 -3.43 6.96 1.55
C VAL A 325 -4.04 5.61 1.88
N ASN A 326 -3.34 4.52 1.61
CA ASN A 326 -3.72 3.18 2.05
C ASN A 326 -3.03 2.82 3.37
N PRO A 327 -3.76 2.67 4.48
CA PRO A 327 -3.19 2.32 5.77
C PRO A 327 -3.04 0.83 6.02
N SER A 328 -3.67 -0.01 5.19
CA SER A 328 -3.65 -1.46 5.38
C SER A 328 -2.29 -2.08 5.04
N GLY A 329 -2.06 -3.25 5.60
CA GLY A 329 -0.81 -3.99 5.44
C GLY A 329 0.08 -3.87 6.67
N ASN A 330 1.08 -4.75 6.70
CA ASN A 330 2.03 -4.82 7.81
C ASN A 330 3.46 -5.00 7.30
N PRO A 331 4.46 -4.85 8.17
CA PRO A 331 5.88 -4.91 7.77
C PRO A 331 6.29 -6.22 7.07
N HIS A 332 5.59 -7.34 7.27
CA HIS A 332 5.94 -8.62 6.65
C HIS A 332 5.64 -8.68 5.16
N LEU A 333 4.95 -7.67 4.59
CA LEU A 333 4.88 -7.45 3.14
C LEU A 333 6.22 -7.03 2.52
N ALA A 334 7.24 -6.71 3.32
CA ALA A 334 8.60 -6.42 2.86
C ALA A 334 9.35 -7.70 2.43
N GLN A 335 8.72 -8.51 1.59
CA GLN A 335 9.26 -9.70 0.96
C GLN A 335 9.25 -9.52 -0.55
N ALA A 336 10.25 -10.06 -1.24
CA ALA A 336 10.25 -10.10 -2.70
C ALA A 336 9.02 -10.86 -3.21
N GLY A 337 8.41 -10.39 -4.30
CA GLY A 337 7.19 -10.98 -4.85
C GLY A 337 5.87 -10.34 -4.41
N ALA A 338 5.84 -9.59 -3.29
CA ALA A 338 4.63 -8.88 -2.86
C ALA A 338 4.16 -7.86 -3.91
N GLY A 339 5.10 -7.15 -4.53
CA GLY A 339 4.83 -6.22 -5.63
C GLY A 339 4.24 -6.92 -6.86
N ASP A 340 4.82 -8.06 -7.26
CA ASP A 340 4.35 -8.84 -8.42
C ASP A 340 2.92 -9.33 -8.20
N LEU A 341 2.62 -9.83 -6.99
CA LEU A 341 1.27 -10.27 -6.61
C LEU A 341 0.27 -9.11 -6.67
N LEU A 342 0.63 -7.94 -6.11
CA LEU A 342 -0.20 -6.72 -6.18
C LEU A 342 -0.44 -6.27 -7.62
N ALA A 343 0.60 -6.22 -8.45
CA ALA A 343 0.51 -5.80 -9.84
C ALA A 343 -0.44 -6.71 -10.63
N GLY A 344 -0.33 -8.03 -10.42
CA GLY A 344 -1.24 -9.03 -10.96
C GLY A 344 -2.70 -8.82 -10.53
N TRP A 345 -2.94 -8.67 -9.23
CA TRP A 345 -4.27 -8.47 -8.67
C TRP A 345 -4.91 -7.19 -9.22
N LEU A 346 -4.22 -6.06 -9.11
CA LEU A 346 -4.67 -4.77 -9.61
C LEU A 346 -5.03 -4.85 -11.10
N SER A 347 -4.17 -5.47 -11.91
CA SER A 347 -4.42 -5.59 -13.36
C SER A 347 -5.58 -6.51 -13.68
N GLY A 348 -5.77 -7.59 -12.92
CA GLY A 348 -6.93 -8.48 -13.09
C GLY A 348 -8.26 -7.81 -12.70
N LEU A 349 -8.26 -6.86 -11.77
CA LEU A 349 -9.43 -6.04 -11.47
C LEU A 349 -9.67 -5.04 -12.61
N LEU A 350 -8.64 -4.34 -13.07
CA LEU A 350 -8.73 -3.38 -14.19
C LEU A 350 -9.02 -4.04 -15.55
N ALA A 351 -8.80 -5.35 -15.70
CA ALA A 351 -9.23 -6.09 -16.87
C ALA A 351 -10.77 -6.22 -16.93
N GLN A 352 -11.47 -6.13 -15.82
CA GLN A 352 -12.92 -6.28 -15.78
C GLN A 352 -13.60 -4.97 -16.20
N PRO A 353 -14.35 -4.92 -17.32
CA PRO A 353 -14.87 -3.65 -17.85
C PRO A 353 -15.71 -2.84 -16.87
N ARG A 354 -16.50 -3.50 -16.02
CA ARG A 354 -17.33 -2.85 -14.98
C ARG A 354 -16.49 -2.14 -13.92
N LEU A 355 -15.34 -2.70 -13.55
CA LEU A 355 -14.44 -2.11 -12.55
C LEU A 355 -13.53 -1.05 -13.19
N ALA A 356 -13.07 -1.29 -14.42
CA ALA A 356 -12.27 -0.34 -15.20
C ALA A 356 -12.99 0.99 -15.49
N GLY A 357 -14.32 1.06 -15.34
CA GLY A 357 -15.09 2.30 -15.44
C GLY A 357 -14.74 3.34 -14.39
N ASP A 358 -14.24 2.91 -13.22
CA ASP A 358 -13.63 3.78 -12.20
C ASP A 358 -12.26 3.20 -11.81
N PRO A 359 -11.19 3.55 -12.55
CA PRO A 359 -9.84 3.09 -12.24
C PRO A 359 -9.37 3.54 -10.86
N GLY A 360 -9.77 4.73 -10.42
CA GLY A 360 -9.37 5.28 -9.12
C GLY A 360 -9.87 4.43 -7.96
N GLN A 361 -11.17 4.12 -7.94
CA GLN A 361 -11.76 3.23 -6.94
C GLN A 361 -11.15 1.82 -7.02
N THR A 362 -10.97 1.29 -8.23
CA THR A 362 -10.45 -0.07 -8.45
C THR A 362 -9.01 -0.24 -7.96
N ILE A 363 -8.13 0.72 -8.28
CA ILE A 363 -6.74 0.71 -7.84
C ILE A 363 -6.66 0.81 -6.32
N ARG A 364 -7.42 1.73 -5.71
CA ARG A 364 -7.48 1.87 -4.25
C ARG A 364 -7.94 0.58 -3.57
N TYR A 365 -8.96 -0.08 -4.12
CA TYR A 365 -9.44 -1.36 -3.60
C TYR A 365 -8.36 -2.44 -3.69
N ALA A 366 -7.66 -2.55 -4.83
CA ALA A 366 -6.60 -3.55 -5.01
C ALA A 366 -5.49 -3.39 -3.96
N VAL A 367 -5.01 -2.16 -3.77
CA VAL A 367 -3.96 -1.82 -2.79
C VAL A 367 -4.43 -2.08 -1.37
N TRP A 368 -5.66 -1.64 -1.04
CA TRP A 368 -6.25 -1.86 0.28
C TRP A 368 -6.47 -3.34 0.57
N LYS A 369 -7.04 -4.09 -0.37
CA LYS A 369 -7.35 -5.50 -0.18
C LYS A 369 -6.07 -6.32 -0.02
N HIS A 370 -5.04 -6.03 -0.81
CA HIS A 370 -3.73 -6.66 -0.68
C HIS A 370 -3.13 -6.46 0.73
N GLY A 371 -3.14 -5.23 1.25
CA GLY A 371 -2.69 -4.94 2.61
C GLY A 371 -3.57 -5.58 3.68
N ALA A 372 -4.89 -5.52 3.53
CA ALA A 372 -5.85 -6.08 4.49
C ALA A 372 -5.76 -7.62 4.59
N VAL A 373 -5.51 -8.32 3.47
CA VAL A 373 -5.23 -9.76 3.48
C VAL A 373 -3.94 -10.05 4.25
N ALA A 374 -2.88 -9.27 4.03
CA ALA A 374 -1.64 -9.45 4.77
C ALA A 374 -1.82 -9.23 6.28
N ASP A 375 -2.60 -8.21 6.67
CA ASP A 375 -2.96 -7.95 8.08
C ASP A 375 -3.74 -9.12 8.70
N ASP A 376 -4.63 -9.74 7.93
CA ASP A 376 -5.39 -10.90 8.38
C ASP A 376 -4.54 -12.16 8.49
N LEU A 377 -3.72 -12.43 7.48
CA LEU A 377 -2.79 -13.54 7.46
C LEU A 377 -1.80 -13.47 8.63
N GLN A 378 -1.23 -12.29 8.90
CA GLN A 378 -0.31 -12.08 10.02
C GLN A 378 -0.95 -12.39 11.39
N ARG A 379 -2.26 -12.17 11.54
CA ARG A 379 -2.99 -12.47 12.79
C ARG A 379 -3.20 -13.96 13.01
N HIS A 380 -3.28 -14.76 11.94
CA HIS A 380 -3.61 -16.18 12.02
C HIS A 380 -2.40 -17.10 11.82
N ARG A 381 -1.38 -16.62 11.10
CA ARG A 381 -0.20 -17.42 10.75
C ARG A 381 1.05 -16.55 10.83
N PRO A 382 1.91 -16.73 11.84
CA PRO A 382 3.23 -16.10 11.81
C PRO A 382 4.09 -16.74 10.70
N HIS A 383 5.12 -16.02 10.26
CA HIS A 383 6.12 -16.49 9.28
C HIS A 383 5.54 -16.95 7.92
N TRP A 384 4.49 -16.28 7.45
CA TRP A 384 3.90 -16.54 6.14
C TRP A 384 4.79 -16.05 4.99
N ILE A 385 4.65 -16.70 3.83
CA ILE A 385 5.32 -16.34 2.57
C ILE A 385 4.32 -15.76 1.56
N ILE A 386 4.82 -15.19 0.45
CA ILE A 386 3.95 -14.56 -0.57
C ILE A 386 2.96 -15.56 -1.20
N GLU A 387 3.29 -16.83 -1.28
CA GLU A 387 2.38 -17.87 -1.74
C GLU A 387 1.21 -18.09 -0.77
N ASP A 388 1.43 -17.98 0.54
CA ASP A 388 0.35 -18.02 1.54
C ASP A 388 -0.58 -16.81 1.34
N LEU A 389 -0.02 -15.62 1.12
CA LEU A 389 -0.79 -14.41 0.81
C LEU A 389 -1.62 -14.59 -0.48
N ALA A 390 -1.01 -15.17 -1.51
CA ALA A 390 -1.68 -15.50 -2.77
C ALA A 390 -2.79 -16.54 -2.58
N ALA A 391 -2.71 -17.42 -1.57
CA ALA A 391 -3.69 -18.48 -1.31
C ALA A 391 -4.75 -18.14 -0.24
N TRP A 392 -4.56 -17.10 0.58
CA TRP A 392 -5.43 -16.76 1.71
C TRP A 392 -6.91 -16.47 1.34
N THR A 393 -7.82 -17.36 1.71
CA THR A 393 -9.27 -17.26 1.40
C THR A 393 -10.13 -16.78 2.56
N GLU A 394 -9.61 -16.75 3.79
CA GLU A 394 -10.37 -16.33 4.95
C GLU A 394 -10.50 -14.80 4.96
N PHE A 395 -11.74 -14.32 4.91
CA PHE A 395 -12.05 -12.92 5.14
C PHE A 395 -13.25 -12.88 6.08
N PRO A 396 -13.07 -12.53 7.36
CA PRO A 396 -14.21 -12.36 8.24
C PRO A 396 -15.05 -11.18 7.72
N GLN A 397 -16.33 -11.46 7.45
CA GLN A 397 -17.38 -10.46 7.39
C GLN A 397 -17.48 -9.84 8.79
N GLU A 398 -17.01 -8.59 8.91
CA GLU A 398 -17.12 -7.69 10.08
C GLU A 398 -16.97 -8.30 11.48
N LYS A 399 -15.78 -8.13 12.07
CA LYS A 399 -15.61 -7.60 13.44
C LYS A 399 -14.13 -7.21 13.63
N PRO A 400 -13.79 -5.91 13.76
CA PRO A 400 -12.44 -5.52 14.15
C PRO A 400 -12.27 -5.89 15.63
N LYS A 401 -11.78 -7.10 15.90
CA LYS A 401 -11.13 -7.35 17.17
C LYS A 401 -9.76 -6.71 17.07
N LEU A 402 -9.60 -5.58 17.74
CA LEU A 402 -8.32 -4.96 18.00
C LEU A 402 -7.45 -5.92 18.84
N SER A 403 -6.81 -6.90 18.21
CA SER A 403 -5.82 -7.77 18.86
C SER A 403 -4.45 -7.12 18.70
N PHE A 404 -4.11 -6.22 19.62
CA PHE A 404 -2.85 -5.45 19.60
C PHE A 404 -1.67 -6.15 20.27
N LEU A 405 -1.87 -7.34 20.83
CA LEU A 405 -0.83 -8.07 21.54
C LEU A 405 -0.26 -9.17 20.64
N PRO A 406 1.07 -9.38 20.63
CA PRO A 406 1.62 -10.61 20.08
C PRO A 406 0.95 -11.80 20.79
N GLN A 407 0.45 -12.75 20.01
CA GLN A 407 0.04 -14.05 20.56
C GLN A 407 1.33 -14.75 21.00
N GLU A 408 1.56 -14.81 22.32
CA GLU A 408 2.54 -15.70 22.94
C GLU A 408 2.04 -17.14 22.92
#